data_AF-A0A8J2W1N4-F1
#
_entry.id   AF-A0A8J2W1N4-F1
#
_cell.length_a   1.000
_cell.length_b   1.000
_cell.length_c   1.000
_cell.angle_alpha   90.00
_cell.angle_beta   90.00
_cell.angle_gamma   90.00
#
_symmetry.space_group_name_H-M   'P 1'
#
loop_
_entity.id
_entity.type
_entity.pdbx_description
1 polymer ?
#
loop_
_entity_poly.entity_id
_entity_poly.type
_entity_poly.pdbx_seq_one_letter_code
_entity_poly.pdbx_strand_id
1 'polypeptide(L)'
;MPVDCQRSTSGGKGNLNMFIERDPHICAAGLPTAQPDEVVADSLQHYLLKDEVDALLSDTIMPPKKPLPLPPLRHPIPLDMRYAGPFGNVAKILNPPIKTKFQTLVDDFKDTPYTSYWKKPLGRSSDPVPMLPEGFDIEGTTFGKKTEFHGRLYDIVMPKEPQIDNTSKSKDPGVQKEYNYCAPPFNNDLTYGHRTFVDKRGTYAKCCVTDDRMILGTSSRTIVNTIQANFQDIYQPRIGVVLSPNQNINNLPEGYSFGKLKPPDNLPECLTFCELNPGRLFFRKCLAHLNSLRKCLSTRFLPTFFREFYLNLKYYDTEKTNWLPKNTVYKLCASRLIRFDSTLIEPLLSMWKAFDGDNIEYKTFVHVINYREPSPEIPKIEDVPSDCLDFRTTYTEMVKPDKEQDKSLMAGLPSGRYFDQDFPVTPERCCKADRSCFPHESDMKACLCPSVFTLLHVNHRDMYGKRDPDVIRQVFEAVGEQFDDEKFNNVWEEAKKYHSQGWVCYETFRRALENYDNSEEKKK
;
A
#
# COMPACT_ATOMS: atom_id res chain seq x y z
N MET A 1 -59.89 17.11 -24.77
CA MET A 1 -60.45 18.34 -24.18
C MET A 1 -59.55 18.72 -23.03
N PRO A 2 -58.77 19.82 -23.10
CA PRO A 2 -57.92 20.22 -21.99
C PRO A 2 -58.81 20.71 -20.84
N VAL A 3 -58.51 20.22 -19.64
CA VAL A 3 -59.20 20.54 -18.39
C VAL A 3 -58.67 21.88 -17.88
N ASP A 4 -58.81 22.93 -18.67
CA ASP A 4 -58.49 24.31 -18.26
C ASP A 4 -59.73 24.93 -17.60
N CYS A 5 -60.23 24.29 -16.55
CA CYS A 5 -61.09 24.98 -15.61
C CYS A 5 -60.18 25.87 -14.75
N GLN A 6 -60.16 27.16 -15.03
CA GLN A 6 -59.64 28.17 -14.11
C GLN A 6 -60.31 27.95 -12.75
N ARG A 7 -59.58 27.30 -11.82
CA ARG A 7 -59.99 27.24 -10.42
C ARG A 7 -59.84 28.65 -9.88
N SER A 8 -60.97 29.31 -9.63
CA SER A 8 -60.98 30.53 -8.81
C SER A 8 -60.53 30.12 -7.40
N THR A 9 -59.27 30.36 -7.06
CA THR A 9 -58.81 30.22 -5.68
C THR A 9 -58.84 31.58 -5.02
N SER A 10 -59.68 31.72 -4.01
CA SER A 10 -59.65 32.83 -3.08
C SER A 10 -58.60 32.58 -2.00
N GLY A 11 -57.69 33.54 -1.84
CA GLY A 11 -56.66 33.51 -0.79
C GLY A 11 -55.43 32.69 -1.15
N GLY A 12 -54.25 33.29 -0.98
CA GLY A 12 -52.96 32.60 -1.14
C GLY A 12 -52.88 31.34 -0.28
N LYS A 13 -52.18 30.32 -0.79
CA LYS A 13 -52.11 28.93 -0.26
C LYS A 13 -51.74 28.79 1.23
N GLY A 14 -51.25 29.83 1.89
CA GLY A 14 -50.96 29.82 3.33
C GLY A 14 -52.16 30.00 4.26
N ASN A 15 -53.34 30.34 3.73
CA ASN A 15 -54.46 30.85 4.56
C ASN A 15 -55.78 30.08 4.38
N LEU A 16 -55.73 28.81 3.96
CA LEU A 16 -56.90 27.92 3.93
C LEU A 16 -57.55 27.86 5.33
N ASN A 17 -58.85 28.18 5.41
CA ASN A 17 -59.67 28.29 6.62
C ASN A 17 -59.34 29.44 7.60
N MET A 18 -58.47 30.39 7.25
CA MET A 18 -58.16 31.54 8.13
C MET A 18 -58.99 32.79 7.83
N PHE A 19 -59.59 32.91 6.64
CA PHE A 19 -60.47 34.02 6.27
C PHE A 19 -61.83 33.50 5.83
N ILE A 20 -62.90 34.10 6.35
CA ILE A 20 -64.27 33.87 5.88
C ILE A 20 -64.47 34.77 4.65
N GLU A 21 -64.76 34.19 3.48
CA GLU A 21 -65.15 34.95 2.30
C GLU A 21 -66.41 35.76 2.61
N ARG A 22 -66.32 37.09 2.52
CA ARG A 22 -67.44 37.98 2.83
C ARG A 22 -68.42 38.16 1.67
N ASP A 23 -68.01 37.89 0.43
CA ASP A 23 -68.88 38.00 -0.74
C ASP A 23 -68.43 37.07 -1.89
N PRO A 24 -69.22 36.05 -2.29
CA PRO A 24 -68.82 35.05 -3.30
C PRO A 24 -68.78 35.60 -4.75
N HIS A 25 -69.19 36.85 -4.98
CA HIS A 25 -69.22 37.45 -6.31
C HIS A 25 -67.98 38.27 -6.67
N ILE A 26 -67.03 38.43 -5.73
CA ILE A 26 -65.82 39.23 -5.94
C ILE A 26 -64.61 38.31 -6.07
N CYS A 27 -64.14 38.12 -7.30
CA CYS A 27 -62.87 37.43 -7.57
C CYS A 27 -61.68 38.36 -7.25
N ALA A 28 -60.66 37.86 -6.56
CA ALA A 28 -59.42 38.59 -6.36
C ALA A 28 -58.72 38.82 -7.71
N ALA A 29 -58.48 40.08 -8.09
CA ALA A 29 -57.76 40.42 -9.31
C ALA A 29 -56.25 40.25 -9.10
N GLY A 30 -55.68 39.17 -9.65
CA GLY A 30 -54.25 38.90 -9.65
C GLY A 30 -53.93 37.63 -10.44
N LEU A 31 -52.74 37.60 -11.07
CA LEU A 31 -52.24 36.36 -11.68
C LEU A 31 -51.73 35.46 -10.54
N PRO A 32 -52.25 34.24 -10.35
CA PRO A 32 -51.64 33.32 -9.39
C PRO A 32 -50.20 33.05 -9.83
N THR A 33 -49.24 33.25 -8.93
CA THR A 33 -47.84 32.91 -9.18
C THR A 33 -47.78 31.44 -9.59
N ALA A 34 -47.12 31.17 -10.72
CA ALA A 34 -47.32 30.04 -11.62
C ALA A 34 -47.05 28.61 -11.08
N GLN A 35 -46.86 28.43 -9.77
CA GLN A 35 -46.64 27.12 -9.17
C GLN A 35 -47.57 26.94 -7.97
N PRO A 36 -48.87 26.69 -8.20
CA PRO A 36 -49.72 26.23 -7.14
C PRO A 36 -49.28 24.85 -6.64
N ASP A 37 -48.86 23.93 -7.50
CA ASP A 37 -48.86 22.51 -7.12
C ASP A 37 -47.48 21.96 -6.69
N GLU A 38 -46.44 22.80 -6.66
CA GLU A 38 -45.12 22.40 -6.15
C GLU A 38 -45.02 22.69 -4.65
N VAL A 39 -44.86 21.63 -3.85
CA VAL A 39 -44.56 21.73 -2.42
C VAL A 39 -43.05 21.68 -2.25
N VAL A 40 -42.48 22.51 -1.36
CA VAL A 40 -41.03 22.50 -1.05
C VAL A 40 -40.54 21.09 -0.66
N ALA A 41 -41.41 20.26 -0.08
CA ALA A 41 -41.15 18.85 0.21
C ALA A 41 -40.82 18.02 -1.04
N ASP A 42 -41.44 18.32 -2.19
CA ASP A 42 -41.18 17.63 -3.47
C ASP A 42 -39.82 18.05 -4.05
N SER A 43 -39.41 19.30 -3.81
CA SER A 43 -38.10 19.82 -4.20
C SER A 43 -36.96 19.35 -3.28
N LEU A 44 -37.29 18.85 -2.09
CA LEU A 44 -36.35 18.34 -1.09
C LEU A 44 -36.33 16.81 -1.00
N GLN A 45 -37.00 16.11 -1.92
CA GLN A 45 -36.85 14.66 -2.04
C GLN A 45 -35.41 14.38 -2.49
N HIS A 46 -34.62 13.78 -1.61
CA HIS A 46 -33.28 13.30 -1.96
C HIS A 46 -33.39 12.33 -3.14
N TYR A 47 -32.42 12.43 -4.05
CA TYR A 47 -32.23 11.51 -5.17
C TYR A 47 -32.41 10.05 -4.71
N LEU A 48 -33.11 9.23 -5.51
CA LEU A 48 -33.11 7.78 -5.30
C LEU A 48 -31.65 7.30 -5.27
N LEU A 49 -31.32 6.33 -4.43
CA LEU A 49 -29.94 5.85 -4.17
C LEU A 49 -29.13 5.52 -5.44
N LYS A 50 -29.82 5.29 -6.56
CA LYS A 50 -29.24 5.08 -7.88
C LYS A 50 -28.75 6.38 -8.56
N ASP A 51 -29.50 7.46 -8.43
CA ASP A 51 -29.18 8.76 -9.01
C ASP A 51 -28.04 9.45 -8.24
N GLU A 52 -27.91 9.23 -6.92
CA GLU A 52 -26.72 9.64 -6.17
C GLU A 52 -25.46 8.91 -6.65
N VAL A 53 -25.59 7.61 -6.91
CA VAL A 53 -24.48 6.78 -7.43
C VAL A 53 -24.09 7.22 -8.83
N ASP A 54 -25.06 7.49 -9.71
CA ASP A 54 -24.79 7.93 -11.08
C ASP A 54 -24.21 9.35 -11.15
N ALA A 55 -24.63 10.27 -10.29
CA ALA A 55 -24.04 11.62 -10.18
C ALA A 55 -22.61 11.59 -9.58
N LEU A 56 -22.35 10.69 -8.61
CA LEU A 56 -21.00 10.44 -8.09
C LEU A 56 -20.10 9.76 -9.14
N LEU A 57 -20.67 8.90 -9.99
CA LEU A 57 -19.94 8.23 -11.08
C LEU A 57 -19.62 9.19 -12.23
N SER A 58 -20.47 10.19 -12.51
CA SER A 58 -20.23 11.14 -13.61
C SER A 58 -19.12 12.15 -13.31
N ASP A 59 -18.97 12.54 -12.04
CA ASP A 59 -17.97 13.55 -11.63
C ASP A 59 -16.60 12.94 -11.25
N THR A 60 -16.47 11.60 -11.22
CA THR A 60 -15.23 10.94 -10.81
C THR A 60 -14.36 10.53 -12.01
N ILE A 61 -13.08 10.94 -11.98
CA ILE A 61 -12.05 10.43 -12.89
C ILE A 61 -11.84 8.95 -12.56
N MET A 62 -12.43 8.05 -13.35
CA MET A 62 -12.24 6.61 -13.16
C MET A 62 -10.82 6.19 -13.58
N PRO A 63 -9.95 5.76 -12.64
CA PRO A 63 -8.69 5.14 -13.03
C PRO A 63 -8.98 3.83 -13.78
N PRO A 64 -8.08 3.41 -14.70
CA PRO A 64 -8.24 2.13 -15.38
C PRO A 64 -8.41 1.01 -14.35
N LYS A 65 -9.34 0.09 -14.60
CA LYS A 65 -9.62 -1.05 -13.72
C LYS A 65 -8.31 -1.77 -13.41
N LYS A 66 -7.92 -1.80 -12.12
CA LYS A 66 -6.81 -2.63 -11.67
C LYS A 66 -7.10 -4.07 -12.13
N PRO A 67 -6.09 -4.79 -12.66
CA PRO A 67 -6.29 -6.19 -13.03
C PRO A 67 -6.87 -6.93 -11.83
N LEU A 68 -7.90 -7.73 -12.08
CA LEU A 68 -8.54 -8.51 -11.04
C LEU A 68 -7.46 -9.33 -10.33
N PRO A 69 -7.37 -9.26 -8.98
CA PRO A 69 -6.52 -10.18 -8.26
C PRO A 69 -6.95 -11.60 -8.63
N LEU A 70 -5.98 -12.51 -8.69
CA LEU A 70 -6.27 -13.93 -8.88
C LEU A 70 -7.40 -14.33 -7.93
N PRO A 71 -8.36 -15.18 -8.37
CA PRO A 71 -9.40 -15.66 -7.49
C PRO A 71 -8.75 -16.17 -6.21
N PRO A 72 -9.25 -15.79 -5.03
CA PRO A 72 -8.63 -16.15 -3.77
C PRO A 72 -8.47 -17.67 -3.76
N LEU A 73 -7.22 -18.12 -3.71
CA LEU A 73 -6.93 -19.53 -3.55
C LEU A 73 -7.69 -19.99 -2.32
N ARG A 74 -8.38 -21.14 -2.41
CA ARG A 74 -9.14 -21.70 -1.28
C ARG A 74 -8.31 -21.74 0.01
N HIS A 75 -6.99 -21.83 -0.14
CA HIS A 75 -6.00 -21.71 0.93
C HIS A 75 -4.92 -20.72 0.46
N PRO A 76 -4.53 -19.72 1.27
CA PRO A 76 -3.41 -18.85 0.92
C PRO A 76 -2.15 -19.69 0.75
N ILE A 77 -1.28 -19.30 -0.20
CA ILE A 77 0.00 -19.97 -0.40
C ILE A 77 0.76 -19.88 0.92
N PRO A 78 1.19 -21.00 1.53
CA PRO A 78 2.00 -20.95 2.73
C PRO A 78 3.31 -20.21 2.41
N LEU A 79 3.64 -19.20 3.22
CA LEU A 79 4.90 -18.46 3.11
C LEU A 79 6.09 -19.43 3.17
N ASP A 80 7.04 -19.31 2.26
CA ASP A 80 8.24 -20.15 2.23
C ASP A 80 9.12 -19.82 3.45
N MET A 81 9.10 -20.68 4.46
CA MET A 81 9.73 -20.45 5.76
C MET A 81 11.21 -20.82 5.80
N ARG A 82 11.80 -21.28 4.68
CA ARG A 82 13.17 -21.82 4.65
C ARG A 82 14.27 -20.79 4.95
N TYR A 83 13.97 -19.49 4.84
CA TYR A 83 14.93 -18.39 5.09
C TYR A 83 14.37 -17.24 5.96
N ALA A 84 13.24 -17.46 6.64
CA ALA A 84 12.68 -16.46 7.54
C ALA A 84 13.44 -16.54 8.87
N GLY A 85 14.38 -15.62 9.11
CA GLY A 85 15.11 -15.50 10.38
C GLY A 85 14.20 -15.12 11.57
N PRO A 86 14.64 -14.27 12.52
CA PRO A 86 13.85 -13.93 13.73
C PRO A 86 12.47 -13.30 13.46
N PHE A 87 12.15 -12.98 12.20
CA PHE A 87 10.86 -12.50 11.72
C PHE A 87 9.81 -13.61 11.46
N GLY A 88 10.04 -14.84 11.96
CA GLY A 88 9.11 -15.98 11.86
C GLY A 88 8.03 -16.00 12.96
N ASN A 89 7.92 -17.11 13.69
CA ASN A 89 6.85 -17.34 14.70
C ASN A 89 6.72 -16.21 15.74
N VAL A 90 7.82 -15.54 16.07
CA VAL A 90 7.84 -14.38 16.99
C VAL A 90 7.04 -13.20 16.42
N ALA A 91 7.10 -12.96 15.10
CA ALA A 91 6.31 -11.91 14.46
C ALA A 91 4.79 -12.19 14.53
N LYS A 92 4.36 -13.46 14.50
CA LYS A 92 2.95 -13.83 14.69
C LYS A 92 2.48 -13.65 16.13
N ILE A 93 3.39 -13.76 17.11
CA ILE A 93 3.12 -13.48 18.52
C ILE A 93 3.07 -11.98 18.77
N LEU A 94 3.98 -11.22 18.17
CA LEU A 94 4.04 -9.75 18.26
C LEU A 94 2.89 -9.07 17.51
N ASN A 95 2.49 -9.61 16.36
CA ASN A 95 1.41 -9.06 15.53
C ASN A 95 0.42 -10.17 15.18
N PRO A 96 -0.56 -10.44 16.07
CA PRO A 96 -1.56 -11.46 15.81
C PRO A 96 -2.37 -11.14 14.54
N PRO A 97 -2.84 -12.16 13.81
CA PRO A 97 -3.61 -11.94 12.60
C PRO A 97 -4.89 -11.13 12.88
N ILE A 98 -5.24 -10.22 11.97
CA ILE A 98 -6.45 -9.41 12.05
C ILE A 98 -7.66 -10.34 12.06
N LYS A 99 -8.49 -10.25 13.11
CA LYS A 99 -9.73 -11.03 13.22
C LYS A 99 -10.71 -10.65 12.11
N THR A 100 -11.39 -11.64 11.56
CA THR A 100 -12.50 -11.40 10.63
C THR A 100 -13.71 -10.80 11.36
N LYS A 101 -14.59 -10.06 10.67
CA LYS A 101 -15.81 -9.49 11.29
C LYS A 101 -16.65 -10.53 12.03
N PHE A 102 -16.74 -11.74 11.47
CA PHE A 102 -17.45 -12.86 12.10
C PHE A 102 -16.77 -13.32 13.41
N GLN A 103 -15.43 -13.46 13.40
CA GLN A 103 -14.68 -13.81 14.60
C GLN A 103 -14.79 -12.74 15.68
N THR A 104 -14.74 -11.46 15.30
CA THR A 104 -14.95 -10.35 16.24
C THR A 104 -16.33 -10.44 16.90
N LEU A 105 -17.38 -10.68 16.12
CA LEU A 105 -18.75 -10.81 16.62
C LEU A 105 -18.90 -12.02 17.55
N VAL A 106 -18.30 -13.17 17.20
CA VAL A 106 -18.29 -14.35 18.07
C VAL A 106 -17.57 -14.09 19.39
N ASP A 107 -16.46 -13.36 19.36
CA ASP A 107 -15.73 -13.00 20.58
C ASP A 107 -16.51 -11.99 21.43
N ASP A 108 -17.17 -11.00 20.82
CA ASP A 108 -18.07 -10.08 21.54
C ASP A 108 -19.18 -10.85 22.28
N PHE A 109 -19.76 -11.90 21.66
CA PHE A 109 -20.74 -12.75 22.35
C PHE A 109 -20.15 -13.52 23.53
N LYS A 110 -18.90 -13.99 23.43
CA LYS A 110 -18.22 -14.67 24.54
C LYS A 110 -17.93 -13.72 25.70
N ASP A 111 -17.82 -12.43 25.44
CA ASP A 111 -17.52 -11.41 26.44
C ASP A 111 -18.77 -10.87 27.17
N THR A 112 -19.98 -11.18 26.68
CA THR A 112 -21.26 -10.86 27.34
C THR A 112 -21.42 -11.33 28.80
N PRO A 113 -20.79 -12.43 29.27
CA PRO A 113 -20.84 -12.82 30.69
C PRO A 113 -20.07 -11.85 31.59
N TYR A 114 -19.15 -11.05 31.05
CA TYR A 114 -18.37 -10.13 31.84
C TYR A 114 -19.19 -8.91 32.26
N THR A 115 -19.11 -8.57 33.55
CA THR A 115 -19.79 -7.39 34.09
C THR A 115 -19.28 -6.08 33.49
N SER A 116 -18.01 -6.04 33.07
CA SER A 116 -17.40 -4.87 32.41
C SER A 116 -18.02 -4.60 31.04
N TYR A 117 -18.43 -5.63 30.31
CA TYR A 117 -19.04 -5.51 28.98
C TYR A 117 -20.30 -4.65 29.03
N TRP A 118 -21.17 -4.90 30.01
CA TRP A 118 -22.44 -4.16 30.18
C TRP A 118 -22.30 -2.82 30.91
N LYS A 119 -21.39 -2.73 31.90
CA LYS A 119 -21.27 -1.53 32.74
C LYS A 119 -20.35 -0.46 32.16
N LYS A 120 -19.43 -0.81 31.26
CA LYS A 120 -18.41 0.09 30.71
C LYS A 120 -18.23 -0.08 29.19
N PRO A 121 -19.30 0.09 28.39
CA PRO A 121 -19.16 0.02 26.94
C PRO A 121 -18.27 1.17 26.42
N LEU A 122 -17.38 0.85 25.48
CA LEU A 122 -16.48 1.83 24.88
C LEU A 122 -17.28 2.90 24.14
N GLY A 123 -17.12 4.17 24.54
CA GLY A 123 -17.75 5.32 23.89
C GLY A 123 -19.25 5.48 24.16
N ARG A 124 -19.83 4.73 25.10
CA ARG A 124 -21.24 4.85 25.51
C ARG A 124 -21.39 4.83 27.03
N SER A 125 -22.47 5.41 27.55
CA SER A 125 -22.86 5.19 28.94
C SER A 125 -23.44 3.79 29.13
N SER A 126 -23.50 3.30 30.37
CA SER A 126 -24.23 2.08 30.71
C SER A 126 -25.67 2.16 30.21
N ASP A 127 -26.17 1.09 29.62
CA ASP A 127 -27.52 1.03 29.07
C ASP A 127 -28.58 1.10 30.19
N PRO A 128 -29.43 2.15 30.25
CA PRO A 128 -30.48 2.28 31.26
C PRO A 128 -31.79 1.59 30.88
N VAL A 129 -31.91 1.03 29.67
CA VAL A 129 -33.16 0.43 29.15
C VAL A 129 -33.80 -0.59 30.08
N PRO A 130 -33.06 -1.48 30.78
CA PRO A 130 -33.66 -2.43 31.71
C PRO A 130 -34.42 -1.80 32.89
N MET A 131 -34.21 -0.51 33.17
CA MET A 131 -34.85 0.23 34.26
C MET A 131 -36.02 1.11 33.80
N LEU A 132 -36.29 1.17 32.50
CA LEU A 132 -37.41 1.95 31.97
C LEU A 132 -38.73 1.15 32.03
N PRO A 133 -39.88 1.80 32.24
CA PRO A 133 -41.19 1.15 32.15
C PRO A 133 -41.43 0.54 30.76
N GLU A 134 -42.14 -0.58 30.72
CA GLU A 134 -42.47 -1.28 29.47
C GLU A 134 -43.28 -0.37 28.52
N GLY A 135 -42.81 -0.22 27.27
CA GLY A 135 -43.42 0.66 26.27
C GLY A 135 -42.94 2.11 26.28
N PHE A 136 -41.92 2.46 27.07
CA PHE A 136 -41.34 3.79 27.11
C PHE A 136 -40.45 4.07 25.89
N ASP A 137 -40.80 5.09 25.09
CA ASP A 137 -40.03 5.53 23.93
C ASP A 137 -38.93 6.52 24.35
N ILE A 138 -37.67 6.08 24.17
CA ILE A 138 -36.45 6.78 24.59
C ILE A 138 -36.24 8.07 23.78
N GLU A 139 -36.67 8.09 22.53
CA GLU A 139 -36.40 9.21 21.60
C GLU A 139 -37.59 10.18 21.51
N GLY A 140 -38.83 9.67 21.59
CA GLY A 140 -40.03 10.48 21.36
C GLY A 140 -40.65 11.15 22.59
N THR A 141 -40.37 10.65 23.80
CA THR A 141 -41.00 11.20 25.02
C THR A 141 -40.16 12.32 25.63
N THR A 142 -40.79 13.47 25.87
CA THR A 142 -40.17 14.61 26.55
C THR A 142 -40.62 14.66 28.01
N PHE A 143 -39.67 14.92 28.92
CA PHE A 143 -39.97 15.03 30.35
C PHE A 143 -40.45 16.45 30.71
N GLY A 144 -41.54 16.56 31.48
CA GLY A 144 -42.03 17.84 32.00
C GLY A 144 -43.54 17.86 32.27
N LYS A 145 -44.04 18.87 32.99
CA LYS A 145 -45.48 19.09 33.18
C LYS A 145 -46.04 19.88 32.00
N LYS A 146 -47.01 19.30 31.28
CA LYS A 146 -47.71 19.97 30.18
C LYS A 146 -48.78 20.94 30.74
N THR A 147 -48.76 22.20 30.30
CA THR A 147 -49.80 23.19 30.65
C THR A 147 -50.98 23.14 29.69
N GLU A 148 -52.18 23.42 30.19
CA GLU A 148 -53.41 23.48 29.40
C GLU A 148 -53.48 24.76 28.54
N PHE A 149 -54.18 24.68 27.39
CA PHE A 149 -54.24 25.75 26.41
C PHE A 149 -55.55 26.58 26.55
N HIS A 150 -55.43 27.88 26.83
CA HIS A 150 -56.57 28.77 27.13
C HIS A 150 -57.10 29.61 25.94
N GLY A 151 -56.86 29.21 24.69
CA GLY A 151 -57.37 29.91 23.50
C GLY A 151 -56.42 30.98 22.94
N ARG A 152 -56.77 31.54 21.77
CA ARG A 152 -55.91 32.47 21.01
C ARG A 152 -56.46 33.88 21.07
N LEU A 153 -55.56 34.86 21.22
CA LEU A 153 -55.89 36.30 21.19
C LEU A 153 -56.65 36.72 19.91
N TYR A 154 -56.40 36.01 18.81
CA TYR A 154 -57.02 36.25 17.51
C TYR A 154 -58.56 36.14 17.56
N ASP A 155 -59.09 35.17 18.29
CA ASP A 155 -60.53 34.92 18.39
C ASP A 155 -61.28 36.05 19.12
N ILE A 156 -60.54 36.87 19.89
CA ILE A 156 -61.06 38.03 20.61
C ILE A 156 -61.05 39.29 19.73
N VAL A 157 -60.00 39.47 18.93
CA VAL A 157 -59.81 40.67 18.09
C VAL A 157 -60.69 40.63 16.83
N MET A 158 -60.92 39.44 16.27
CA MET A 158 -61.72 39.24 15.05
C MET A 158 -62.91 38.32 15.33
N PRO A 159 -64.01 38.83 15.91
CA PRO A 159 -65.18 38.02 16.16
C PRO A 159 -65.79 37.55 14.83
N LYS A 160 -66.27 36.30 14.82
CA LYS A 160 -66.87 35.69 13.61
C LYS A 160 -68.14 36.41 13.14
N GLU A 161 -68.83 37.13 14.02
CA GLU A 161 -70.03 37.90 13.71
C GLU A 161 -69.76 39.42 13.85
N PRO A 162 -69.64 40.18 12.75
CA PRO A 162 -69.41 41.62 12.79
C PRO A 162 -70.72 42.43 12.97
N GLN A 163 -70.61 43.64 13.53
CA GLN A 163 -71.75 44.58 13.62
C GLN A 163 -72.02 45.32 12.29
N ILE A 164 -73.29 45.66 12.02
CA ILE A 164 -73.78 46.21 10.73
C ILE A 164 -73.65 47.76 10.67
N ASP A 165 -73.26 48.30 9.50
CA ASP A 165 -73.10 49.75 9.20
C ASP A 165 -74.34 50.37 8.51
N ASN A 166 -74.64 51.65 8.78
CA ASN A 166 -75.91 52.34 8.45
C ASN A 166 -75.75 53.59 7.54
N THR A 167 -74.77 53.63 6.63
CA THR A 167 -74.46 54.80 5.77
C THR A 167 -75.28 54.87 4.45
N SER A 168 -75.47 56.08 3.87
CA SER A 168 -76.29 56.31 2.66
C SER A 168 -75.51 56.25 1.34
N LYS A 169 -76.05 55.56 0.34
CA LYS A 169 -75.38 55.18 -0.93
C LYS A 169 -74.73 56.30 -1.78
N SER A 170 -75.18 57.55 -1.67
CA SER A 170 -74.61 58.68 -2.42
C SER A 170 -73.28 59.21 -1.86
N LYS A 171 -72.93 58.78 -0.64
CA LYS A 171 -71.66 59.11 0.03
C LYS A 171 -70.66 57.96 0.00
N ASP A 172 -70.99 56.90 -0.72
CA ASP A 172 -70.12 55.73 -0.82
C ASP A 172 -68.88 56.06 -1.67
N PRO A 173 -67.70 55.55 -1.28
CA PRO A 173 -66.51 55.67 -2.10
C PRO A 173 -66.69 54.93 -3.43
N GLY A 174 -66.37 55.61 -4.55
CA GLY A 174 -66.38 55.01 -5.90
C GLY A 174 -67.61 55.34 -6.77
N VAL A 175 -68.54 56.17 -6.29
CA VAL A 175 -69.69 56.61 -7.08
C VAL A 175 -69.33 57.84 -7.93
N GLN A 176 -69.48 57.75 -9.26
CA GLN A 176 -69.29 58.88 -10.16
C GLN A 176 -70.43 59.89 -9.98
N LYS A 177 -70.10 61.17 -9.75
CA LYS A 177 -71.10 62.23 -9.64
C LYS A 177 -71.64 62.57 -11.02
N GLU A 178 -72.96 62.50 -11.16
CA GLU A 178 -73.65 62.99 -12.36
C GLU A 178 -73.79 64.52 -12.27
N TYR A 179 -73.30 65.22 -13.31
CA TYR A 179 -73.39 66.67 -13.45
C TYR A 179 -74.20 67.04 -14.71
N ASN A 180 -74.96 68.14 -14.66
CA ASN A 180 -75.78 68.61 -15.80
C ASN A 180 -74.95 69.44 -16.80
N TYR A 181 -74.24 68.80 -17.72
CA TYR A 181 -73.44 69.47 -18.77
C TYR A 181 -74.31 70.06 -19.91
N CYS A 182 -73.84 71.15 -20.55
CA CYS A 182 -74.46 71.75 -21.74
C CYS A 182 -74.18 70.94 -23.03
N ALA A 183 -75.05 71.04 -24.04
CA ALA A 183 -75.00 70.20 -25.24
C ALA A 183 -73.98 70.68 -26.32
N PRO A 184 -73.28 69.74 -27.02
CA PRO A 184 -73.36 68.29 -26.84
C PRO A 184 -72.60 67.84 -25.58
N PRO A 185 -73.21 66.99 -24.72
CA PRO A 185 -72.58 66.50 -23.50
C PRO A 185 -71.40 65.58 -23.83
N PHE A 186 -70.57 65.33 -22.81
CA PHE A 186 -69.52 64.32 -22.87
C PHE A 186 -70.10 62.99 -23.34
N ASN A 187 -69.53 62.45 -24.42
CA ASN A 187 -69.91 61.17 -24.97
C ASN A 187 -68.77 60.18 -24.69
N ASN A 188 -69.04 59.15 -23.89
CA ASN A 188 -68.08 58.11 -23.54
C ASN A 188 -67.48 57.39 -24.76
N ASP A 189 -68.20 57.37 -25.89
CA ASP A 189 -67.77 56.67 -27.09
C ASP A 189 -66.71 57.44 -27.89
N LEU A 190 -66.48 58.73 -27.57
CA LEU A 190 -65.52 59.58 -28.25
C LEU A 190 -64.18 59.62 -27.51
N THR A 191 -63.10 59.53 -28.28
CA THR A 191 -61.75 59.79 -27.77
C THR A 191 -61.43 61.27 -27.91
N TYR A 192 -61.24 61.94 -26.78
CA TYR A 192 -60.92 63.37 -26.74
C TYR A 192 -59.40 63.58 -26.65
N GLY A 193 -58.83 64.52 -27.42
CA GLY A 193 -57.41 64.88 -27.40
C GLY A 193 -56.74 64.97 -28.78
N HIS A 194 -55.52 65.53 -28.86
CA HIS A 194 -54.75 65.68 -30.11
C HIS A 194 -53.86 64.45 -30.39
N ARG A 195 -53.84 63.94 -31.64
CA ARG A 195 -53.07 62.74 -32.01
C ARG A 195 -51.60 63.08 -32.30
N THR A 196 -50.66 62.24 -31.84
CA THR A 196 -49.21 62.37 -32.09
C THR A 196 -48.63 61.13 -32.80
N PHE A 197 -47.73 61.32 -33.77
CA PHE A 197 -47.11 60.26 -34.61
C PHE A 197 -45.84 59.63 -34.03
N VAL A 198 -45.74 59.54 -32.70
CA VAL A 198 -44.63 58.84 -32.04
C VAL A 198 -45.15 57.50 -31.56
N ASP A 199 -44.56 56.40 -32.07
CA ASP A 199 -44.87 55.07 -31.55
C ASP A 199 -44.18 54.87 -30.20
N LYS A 200 -44.88 55.21 -29.13
CA LYS A 200 -44.40 55.05 -27.75
C LYS A 200 -44.15 53.59 -27.36
N ARG A 201 -44.59 52.61 -28.16
CA ARG A 201 -44.39 51.18 -27.89
C ARG A 201 -43.04 50.66 -28.38
N GLY A 202 -42.32 51.44 -29.20
CA GLY A 202 -40.97 51.08 -29.64
C GLY A 202 -40.91 49.91 -30.64
N THR A 203 -41.99 49.68 -31.40
CA THR A 203 -42.15 48.48 -32.25
C THR A 203 -41.02 48.32 -33.28
N TYR A 204 -40.45 49.43 -33.75
CA TYR A 204 -39.37 49.45 -34.76
C TYR A 204 -37.95 49.48 -34.17
N ALA A 205 -37.80 49.55 -32.85
CA ALA A 205 -36.48 49.56 -32.21
C ALA A 205 -35.68 48.28 -32.50
N LYS A 206 -36.38 47.14 -32.67
CA LYS A 206 -35.77 45.84 -32.99
C LYS A 206 -34.95 45.88 -34.28
N CYS A 207 -35.40 46.61 -35.30
CA CYS A 207 -34.71 46.75 -36.58
C CYS A 207 -33.36 47.46 -36.47
N CYS A 208 -33.11 48.22 -35.39
CA CYS A 208 -31.84 48.91 -35.15
C CYS A 208 -30.90 48.12 -34.22
N VAL A 209 -31.41 47.08 -33.54
CA VAL A 209 -30.64 46.26 -32.58
C VAL A 209 -30.08 45.00 -33.25
N THR A 210 -30.78 44.45 -34.24
CA THR A 210 -30.39 43.21 -34.92
C THR A 210 -30.04 43.45 -36.38
N ASP A 211 -28.84 43.03 -36.79
CA ASP A 211 -28.46 42.96 -38.20
C ASP A 211 -29.03 41.66 -38.81
N ASP A 212 -29.86 41.78 -39.83
CA ASP A 212 -30.46 40.64 -40.54
C ASP A 212 -29.40 39.70 -41.13
N ARG A 213 -28.18 40.18 -41.42
CA ARG A 213 -27.07 39.35 -41.89
C ARG A 213 -26.55 38.37 -40.83
N MET A 214 -26.67 38.72 -39.55
CA MET A 214 -26.36 37.81 -38.44
C MET A 214 -27.43 36.71 -38.36
N ILE A 215 -28.71 37.06 -38.54
CA ILE A 215 -29.83 36.10 -38.52
C ILE A 215 -29.73 35.13 -39.71
N LEU A 216 -29.35 35.62 -40.89
CA LEU A 216 -29.16 34.83 -42.11
C LEU A 216 -27.82 34.06 -42.12
N GLY A 217 -26.95 34.25 -41.12
CA GLY A 217 -25.63 33.59 -41.03
C GLY A 217 -24.65 33.97 -42.14
N THR A 218 -24.87 35.10 -42.81
CA THR A 218 -24.06 35.59 -43.94
C THR A 218 -23.04 36.65 -43.53
N SER A 219 -23.11 37.17 -42.31
CA SER A 219 -22.22 38.22 -41.80
C SER A 219 -20.73 37.87 -41.84
N SER A 220 -20.36 36.60 -41.67
CA SER A 220 -18.97 36.12 -41.64
C SER A 220 -18.45 35.57 -42.98
N ARG A 221 -19.28 35.58 -44.05
CA ARG A 221 -18.92 35.02 -45.36
C ARG A 221 -18.33 36.08 -46.29
N THR A 222 -17.25 36.73 -45.86
CA THR A 222 -16.48 37.60 -46.76
C THR A 222 -15.58 36.75 -47.64
N ILE A 223 -15.79 36.81 -48.96
CA ILE A 223 -14.92 36.15 -49.92
C ILE A 223 -13.62 36.95 -49.99
N VAL A 224 -12.49 36.32 -49.65
CA VAL A 224 -11.17 36.96 -49.60
C VAL A 224 -10.21 36.18 -50.49
N ASN A 225 -9.24 36.87 -51.10
CA ASN A 225 -8.18 36.26 -51.90
C ASN A 225 -7.30 35.35 -51.01
N THR A 226 -6.83 34.23 -51.56
CA THR A 226 -5.97 33.26 -50.87
C THR A 226 -4.71 33.89 -50.27
N ILE A 227 -4.09 34.86 -50.97
CA ILE A 227 -2.91 35.58 -50.46
C ILE A 227 -3.26 36.36 -49.18
N GLN A 228 -4.40 37.05 -49.18
CA GLN A 228 -4.85 37.84 -48.04
C GLN A 228 -5.34 36.95 -46.89
N ALA A 229 -6.00 35.83 -47.19
CA ALA A 229 -6.39 34.83 -46.20
C ALA A 229 -5.16 34.21 -45.50
N ASN A 230 -4.15 33.79 -46.26
CA ASN A 230 -2.89 33.27 -45.71
C ASN A 230 -2.16 34.31 -44.86
N PHE A 231 -2.16 35.58 -45.29
CA PHE A 231 -1.60 36.67 -44.50
C PHE A 231 -2.35 36.83 -43.17
N GLN A 232 -3.68 36.86 -43.20
CA GLN A 232 -4.47 36.95 -41.97
C GLN A 232 -4.24 35.75 -41.06
N ASP A 233 -4.15 34.52 -41.57
CA ASP A 233 -3.89 33.34 -40.74
C ASP A 233 -2.51 33.32 -40.09
N ILE A 234 -1.49 33.91 -40.73
CA ILE A 234 -0.12 33.99 -40.19
C ILE A 234 0.00 35.07 -39.11
N TYR A 235 -0.70 36.19 -39.28
CA TYR A 235 -0.47 37.40 -38.46
C TYR A 235 -1.61 37.74 -37.50
N GLN A 236 -2.82 37.21 -37.70
CA GLN A 236 -3.99 37.53 -36.89
C GLN A 236 -4.29 36.39 -35.91
N PRO A 237 -4.11 36.60 -34.60
CA PRO A 237 -4.43 35.57 -33.61
C PRO A 237 -5.93 35.36 -33.52
N ARG A 238 -6.35 34.10 -33.47
CA ARG A 238 -7.75 33.72 -33.20
C ARG A 238 -7.89 33.34 -31.73
N ILE A 239 -9.02 33.68 -31.13
CA ILE A 239 -9.30 33.34 -29.74
C ILE A 239 -9.26 31.81 -29.58
N GLY A 240 -8.48 31.34 -28.59
CA GLY A 240 -8.29 29.91 -28.31
C GLY A 240 -7.24 29.21 -29.16
N VAL A 241 -6.63 29.87 -30.14
CA VAL A 241 -5.57 29.30 -30.99
C VAL A 241 -4.30 30.12 -30.83
N VAL A 242 -3.19 29.45 -30.47
CA VAL A 242 -1.88 30.09 -30.39
C VAL A 242 -1.36 30.39 -31.80
N LEU A 243 -0.84 31.60 -32.01
CA LEU A 243 -0.28 32.00 -33.30
C LEU A 243 0.93 31.13 -33.64
N SER A 244 0.86 30.39 -34.76
CA SER A 244 1.93 29.49 -35.21
C SER A 244 2.32 29.75 -36.67
N PRO A 245 3.11 30.81 -36.96
CA PRO A 245 3.44 31.25 -38.32
C PRO A 245 4.07 30.17 -39.20
N ASN A 246 4.95 29.34 -38.61
CA ASN A 246 5.73 28.34 -39.33
C ASN A 246 5.13 26.93 -39.28
N GLN A 247 4.04 26.73 -38.52
CA GLN A 247 3.36 25.44 -38.33
C GLN A 247 4.31 24.24 -38.11
N ASN A 248 5.39 24.43 -37.32
CA ASN A 248 6.45 23.43 -37.11
C ASN A 248 5.94 22.05 -36.65
N ILE A 249 4.76 22.00 -36.03
CA ILE A 249 4.15 20.78 -35.51
C ILE A 249 3.80 19.77 -36.61
N ASN A 250 3.54 20.23 -37.85
CA ASN A 250 3.21 19.36 -38.98
C ASN A 250 4.40 18.47 -39.41
N ASN A 251 5.63 18.87 -39.05
CA ASN A 251 6.84 18.13 -39.39
C ASN A 251 7.23 17.09 -38.32
N LEU A 252 6.43 16.93 -37.26
CA LEU A 252 6.72 16.04 -36.15
C LEU A 252 5.73 14.86 -36.12
N PRO A 253 6.19 13.66 -35.74
CA PRO A 253 5.30 12.51 -35.60
C PRO A 253 4.31 12.72 -34.44
N GLU A 254 3.11 12.15 -34.56
CA GLU A 254 2.11 12.18 -33.50
C GLU A 254 2.67 11.57 -32.20
N GLY A 255 2.47 12.27 -31.09
CA GLY A 255 2.99 11.87 -29.77
C GLY A 255 4.43 12.30 -29.49
N TYR A 256 5.06 13.10 -30.36
CA TYR A 256 6.37 13.68 -30.08
C TYR A 256 6.31 14.66 -28.89
N SER A 257 7.11 14.37 -27.85
CA SER A 257 7.28 15.25 -26.70
C SER A 257 8.49 16.16 -26.88
N PHE A 258 8.28 17.48 -26.81
CA PHE A 258 9.38 18.44 -26.81
C PHE A 258 10.16 18.40 -25.48
N GLY A 259 11.48 18.49 -25.56
CA GLY A 259 12.37 18.55 -24.40
C GLY A 259 13.65 17.73 -24.59
N LYS A 260 14.61 17.91 -23.68
CA LYS A 260 15.79 17.02 -23.61
C LYS A 260 15.45 15.86 -22.68
N LEU A 261 15.45 14.63 -23.21
CA LEU A 261 15.29 13.44 -22.37
C LEU A 261 16.53 13.26 -21.49
N LYS A 262 16.33 13.18 -20.18
CA LYS A 262 17.38 12.73 -19.26
C LYS A 262 17.31 11.19 -19.19
N PRO A 263 18.41 10.46 -19.46
CA PRO A 263 18.40 9.01 -19.29
C PRO A 263 18.13 8.67 -17.80
N PRO A 264 17.44 7.55 -17.52
CA PRO A 264 17.25 7.09 -16.14
C PRO A 264 18.60 6.77 -15.50
N ASP A 265 18.75 7.06 -14.21
CA ASP A 265 19.96 6.74 -13.47
C ASP A 265 20.11 5.21 -13.36
N ASN A 266 21.29 4.68 -13.73
CA ASN A 266 21.56 3.25 -13.75
C ASN A 266 21.91 2.74 -12.34
N LEU A 267 20.89 2.66 -11.47
CA LEU A 267 21.00 2.20 -10.09
C LEU A 267 21.84 0.91 -9.90
N PRO A 268 21.76 -0.12 -10.76
CA PRO A 268 22.57 -1.32 -10.63
C PRO A 268 24.08 -1.06 -10.69
N GLU A 269 24.51 -0.13 -11.55
CA GLU A 269 25.91 0.24 -11.74
C GLU A 269 26.44 1.04 -10.53
N CYS A 270 25.58 1.86 -9.92
CA CYS A 270 25.89 2.56 -8.68
C CYS A 270 25.97 1.65 -7.44
N LEU A 271 25.38 0.44 -7.51
CA LEU A 271 25.37 -0.52 -6.41
C LEU A 271 26.52 -1.55 -6.48
N THR A 272 27.29 -1.56 -7.57
CA THR A 272 28.41 -2.47 -7.78
C THR A 272 29.74 -1.74 -7.68
N PHE A 273 30.57 -2.10 -6.70
CA PHE A 273 31.94 -1.57 -6.54
C PHE A 273 32.96 -2.24 -7.46
N CYS A 274 32.58 -3.33 -8.13
CA CYS A 274 33.44 -4.12 -9.01
C CYS A 274 32.77 -4.33 -10.37
N GLU A 275 33.57 -4.37 -11.44
CA GLU A 275 33.08 -4.70 -12.77
C GLU A 275 32.61 -6.17 -12.80
N LEU A 276 31.34 -6.37 -13.16
CA LEU A 276 30.77 -7.71 -13.31
C LEU A 276 31.38 -8.43 -14.51
N ASN A 277 31.65 -9.73 -14.36
CA ASN A 277 32.22 -10.54 -15.43
C ASN A 277 31.33 -10.50 -16.71
N PRO A 278 31.80 -9.93 -17.84
CA PRO A 278 31.00 -9.83 -19.07
C PRO A 278 30.70 -11.22 -19.68
N GLY A 279 31.53 -12.23 -19.36
CA GLY A 279 31.34 -13.62 -19.76
C GLY A 279 30.03 -14.22 -19.23
N ARG A 280 29.50 -13.72 -18.10
CA ARG A 280 28.22 -14.21 -17.55
C ARG A 280 27.05 -13.96 -18.50
N LEU A 281 26.98 -12.78 -19.09
CA LEU A 281 25.92 -12.44 -20.05
C LEU A 281 26.01 -13.32 -21.29
N PHE A 282 27.24 -13.63 -21.73
CA PHE A 282 27.48 -14.56 -22.82
C PHE A 282 26.99 -15.97 -22.49
N PHE A 283 27.40 -16.56 -21.36
CA PHE A 283 26.95 -17.89 -20.96
C PHE A 283 25.43 -17.97 -20.72
N ARG A 284 24.82 -16.89 -20.22
CA ARG A 284 23.35 -16.80 -20.12
C ARG A 284 22.68 -16.88 -21.49
N LYS A 285 23.22 -16.21 -22.51
CA LYS A 285 22.72 -16.32 -23.89
C LYS A 285 22.88 -17.75 -24.42
N CYS A 286 24.02 -18.40 -24.17
CA CYS A 286 24.26 -19.79 -24.56
C CYS A 286 23.24 -20.74 -23.92
N LEU A 287 23.00 -20.64 -22.61
CA LEU A 287 22.02 -21.47 -21.90
C LEU A 287 20.58 -21.19 -22.37
N ALA A 288 20.25 -19.94 -22.68
CA ALA A 288 18.94 -19.59 -23.24
C ALA A 288 18.71 -20.23 -24.62
N HIS A 289 19.75 -20.24 -25.46
CA HIS A 289 19.71 -20.91 -26.76
C HIS A 289 19.57 -22.44 -26.61
N LEU A 290 20.33 -23.06 -25.71
CA LEU A 290 20.18 -24.49 -25.39
C LEU A 290 18.75 -24.82 -24.90
N ASN A 291 18.18 -24.01 -24.00
CA ASN A 291 16.82 -24.23 -23.52
C ASN A 291 15.79 -24.10 -24.64
N SER A 292 15.98 -23.13 -25.54
CA SER A 292 15.14 -22.96 -26.74
C SER A 292 15.25 -24.17 -27.66
N LEU A 293 16.45 -24.71 -27.85
CA LEU A 293 16.72 -25.93 -28.61
C LEU A 293 16.00 -27.13 -27.97
N ARG A 294 16.17 -27.37 -26.67
CA ARG A 294 15.51 -28.49 -25.96
C ARG A 294 13.99 -28.39 -26.04
N LYS A 295 13.43 -27.19 -25.93
CA LYS A 295 12.00 -26.94 -26.11
C LYS A 295 11.55 -27.29 -27.54
N CYS A 296 12.28 -26.85 -28.56
CA CYS A 296 12.01 -27.21 -29.96
C CYS A 296 12.10 -28.72 -30.23
N LEU A 297 13.02 -29.42 -29.57
CA LEU A 297 13.12 -30.88 -29.71
C LEU A 297 12.01 -31.62 -28.96
N SER A 298 11.53 -31.07 -27.84
CA SER A 298 10.43 -31.67 -27.07
C SER A 298 9.11 -31.75 -27.84
N THR A 299 8.87 -30.81 -28.75
CA THR A 299 7.68 -30.81 -29.60
C THR A 299 7.85 -31.68 -30.85
N ARG A 300 9.09 -31.91 -31.30
CA ARG A 300 9.39 -32.59 -32.56
C ARG A 300 9.71 -34.08 -32.40
N PHE A 301 10.40 -34.46 -31.33
CA PHE A 301 10.95 -35.81 -31.18
C PHE A 301 10.46 -36.51 -29.91
N LEU A 302 10.16 -37.80 -30.06
CA LEU A 302 9.87 -38.70 -28.95
C LEU A 302 11.17 -38.99 -28.16
N PRO A 303 11.08 -39.33 -26.86
CA PRO A 303 12.26 -39.62 -26.04
C PRO A 303 13.14 -40.76 -26.58
N THR A 304 12.53 -41.73 -27.26
CA THR A 304 13.23 -42.87 -27.88
C THR A 304 14.21 -42.44 -28.97
N PHE A 305 13.99 -41.27 -29.59
CA PHE A 305 14.84 -40.71 -30.63
C PHE A 305 16.29 -40.52 -30.14
N PHE A 306 16.50 -40.00 -28.93
CA PHE A 306 17.85 -39.72 -28.43
C PHE A 306 18.69 -40.99 -28.27
N ARG A 307 18.06 -42.11 -27.91
CA ARG A 307 18.72 -43.41 -27.85
C ARG A 307 19.14 -43.88 -29.24
N GLU A 308 18.26 -43.79 -30.23
CA GLU A 308 18.58 -44.14 -31.62
C GLU A 308 19.65 -43.21 -32.21
N PHE A 309 19.54 -41.92 -31.92
CA PHE A 309 20.49 -40.90 -32.34
C PHE A 309 21.89 -41.13 -31.74
N TYR A 310 21.98 -41.50 -30.46
CA TYR A 310 23.22 -41.93 -29.84
C TYR A 310 23.83 -43.18 -30.51
N LEU A 311 23.01 -44.20 -30.81
CA LEU A 311 23.48 -45.40 -31.50
C LEU A 311 23.98 -45.09 -32.92
N ASN A 312 23.31 -44.17 -33.63
CA ASN A 312 23.75 -43.71 -34.94
C ASN A 312 25.09 -42.99 -34.86
N LEU A 313 25.30 -42.13 -33.85
CA LEU A 313 26.59 -41.47 -33.63
C LEU A 313 27.67 -42.51 -33.30
N LYS A 314 27.38 -43.46 -32.42
CA LYS A 314 28.28 -44.55 -32.05
C LYS A 314 28.71 -45.42 -33.23
N TYR A 315 27.86 -45.58 -34.26
CA TYR A 315 28.23 -46.32 -35.46
C TYR A 315 29.39 -45.66 -36.24
N TYR A 316 29.46 -44.33 -36.24
CA TYR A 316 30.55 -43.59 -36.89
C TYR A 316 31.84 -43.56 -36.06
N ASP A 317 31.79 -44.01 -34.81
CA ASP A 317 32.95 -44.16 -33.93
C ASP A 317 33.56 -45.56 -34.10
N THR A 318 34.26 -45.76 -35.22
CA THR A 318 34.94 -47.04 -35.52
C THR A 318 36.06 -47.36 -34.54
N GLU A 319 36.69 -46.32 -33.99
CA GLU A 319 37.85 -46.43 -33.09
C GLU A 319 37.45 -46.56 -31.61
N LYS A 320 36.15 -46.41 -31.29
CA LYS A 320 35.58 -46.45 -29.92
C LYS A 320 36.23 -45.44 -28.98
N THR A 321 36.61 -44.29 -29.50
CA THR A 321 37.27 -43.23 -28.71
C THR A 321 36.25 -42.45 -27.88
N ASN A 322 34.95 -42.58 -28.13
CA ASN A 322 33.85 -41.75 -27.60
C ASN A 322 33.83 -40.31 -28.14
N TRP A 323 34.72 -39.99 -29.07
CA TRP A 323 34.86 -38.67 -29.68
C TRP A 323 34.58 -38.75 -31.17
N LEU A 324 33.88 -37.75 -31.69
CA LEU A 324 33.61 -37.63 -33.12
C LEU A 324 33.99 -36.24 -33.63
N PRO A 325 34.49 -36.12 -34.86
CA PRO A 325 34.76 -34.83 -35.47
C PRO A 325 33.50 -33.94 -35.51
N LYS A 326 33.62 -32.65 -35.17
CA LYS A 326 32.47 -31.72 -35.15
C LYS A 326 31.65 -31.73 -36.43
N ASN A 327 32.34 -31.83 -37.58
CA ASN A 327 31.73 -31.84 -38.90
C ASN A 327 30.81 -33.06 -39.12
N THR A 328 31.15 -34.22 -38.56
CA THR A 328 30.31 -35.43 -38.70
C THR A 328 29.08 -35.32 -37.81
N VAL A 329 29.25 -34.87 -36.56
CA VAL A 329 28.15 -34.63 -35.61
C VAL A 329 27.17 -33.60 -36.16
N TYR A 330 27.66 -32.47 -36.70
CA TYR A 330 26.81 -31.43 -37.28
C TYR A 330 26.08 -31.88 -38.54
N LYS A 331 26.74 -32.65 -39.42
CA LYS A 331 26.06 -33.26 -40.59
C LYS A 331 24.93 -34.20 -40.18
N LEU A 332 25.13 -34.99 -39.12
CA LEU A 332 24.10 -35.89 -38.58
C LEU A 332 22.97 -35.13 -37.88
N CYS A 333 23.28 -34.02 -37.20
CA CYS A 333 22.26 -33.13 -36.66
C CYS A 333 21.43 -32.51 -37.79
N ALA A 334 22.08 -32.04 -38.86
CA ALA A 334 21.43 -31.45 -40.03
C ALA A 334 20.54 -32.46 -40.78
N SER A 335 20.98 -33.72 -40.94
CA SER A 335 20.18 -34.77 -41.58
C SER A 335 18.92 -35.10 -40.78
N ARG A 336 18.96 -34.93 -39.46
CA ARG A 336 17.81 -35.06 -38.56
C ARG A 336 17.08 -33.72 -38.32
N LEU A 337 17.38 -32.67 -39.09
CA LEU A 337 16.76 -31.33 -38.99
C LEU A 337 16.91 -30.65 -37.62
N ILE A 338 17.95 -31.02 -36.87
CA ILE A 338 18.36 -30.35 -35.63
C ILE A 338 19.23 -29.16 -36.04
N ARG A 339 18.68 -27.95 -35.93
CA ARG A 339 19.38 -26.70 -36.25
C ARG A 339 19.70 -25.94 -34.98
N PHE A 340 20.94 -25.46 -34.88
CA PHE A 340 21.42 -24.69 -33.75
C PHE A 340 22.59 -23.81 -34.17
N ASP A 341 22.80 -22.73 -33.43
CA ASP A 341 23.98 -21.89 -33.57
C ASP A 341 25.20 -22.56 -32.92
N SER A 342 26.22 -22.86 -33.71
CA SER A 342 27.46 -23.49 -33.24
C SER A 342 28.21 -22.57 -32.27
N THR A 343 28.16 -21.26 -32.48
CA THR A 343 28.87 -20.27 -31.65
C THR A 343 28.35 -20.23 -30.21
N LEU A 344 27.11 -20.64 -29.98
CA LEU A 344 26.46 -20.64 -28.67
C LEU A 344 26.52 -22.01 -27.96
N ILE A 345 26.68 -23.10 -28.70
CA ILE A 345 26.73 -24.46 -28.12
C ILE A 345 28.16 -24.92 -27.85
N GLU A 346 29.11 -24.59 -28.71
CA GLU A 346 30.53 -24.95 -28.52
C GLU A 346 31.11 -24.45 -27.18
N PRO A 347 30.84 -23.21 -26.71
CA PRO A 347 31.32 -22.76 -25.40
C PRO A 347 30.73 -23.56 -24.22
N LEU A 348 29.49 -24.05 -24.34
CA LEU A 348 28.87 -24.89 -23.31
C LEU A 348 29.52 -26.27 -23.28
N LEU A 349 29.75 -26.86 -24.45
CA LEU A 349 30.44 -28.15 -24.55
C LEU A 349 31.88 -28.05 -24.04
N SER A 350 32.58 -26.94 -24.33
CA SER A 350 33.91 -26.68 -23.79
C SER A 350 33.90 -26.57 -22.26
N MET A 351 32.91 -25.88 -21.67
CA MET A 351 32.74 -25.84 -20.21
C MET A 351 32.55 -27.23 -19.58
N TRP A 352 31.84 -28.14 -20.26
CA TRP A 352 31.65 -29.51 -19.80
C TRP A 352 32.78 -30.47 -20.20
N LYS A 353 33.88 -29.97 -20.78
CA LYS A 353 34.99 -30.78 -21.31
C LYS A 353 34.56 -31.81 -22.36
N ALA A 354 33.48 -31.52 -23.07
CA ALA A 354 32.90 -32.35 -24.14
C ALA A 354 33.30 -31.85 -25.54
N PHE A 355 34.17 -30.85 -25.63
CA PHE A 355 34.63 -30.26 -26.88
C PHE A 355 36.08 -29.77 -26.79
N ASP A 356 36.93 -30.33 -27.64
CA ASP A 356 38.36 -30.04 -27.73
C ASP A 356 38.69 -29.08 -28.90
N GLY A 357 37.69 -28.39 -29.45
CA GLY A 357 37.85 -27.48 -30.60
C GLY A 357 37.58 -28.15 -31.96
N ASP A 358 37.97 -29.41 -32.11
CA ASP A 358 37.77 -30.18 -33.35
C ASP A 358 36.89 -31.42 -33.17
N ASN A 359 36.96 -32.07 -32.01
CA ASN A 359 36.18 -33.26 -31.69
C ASN A 359 35.15 -32.95 -30.59
N ILE A 360 33.99 -33.60 -30.69
CA ILE A 360 32.88 -33.53 -29.74
C ILE A 360 32.71 -34.92 -29.12
N GLU A 361 32.60 -34.97 -27.80
CA GLU A 361 32.20 -36.18 -27.09
C GLU A 361 30.69 -36.41 -27.32
N TYR A 362 30.34 -37.40 -28.13
CA TYR A 362 28.96 -37.57 -28.60
C TYR A 362 28.01 -38.03 -27.50
N LYS A 363 28.51 -38.72 -26.46
CA LYS A 363 27.70 -39.18 -25.32
C LYS A 363 27.15 -38.00 -24.51
N THR A 364 28.03 -37.09 -24.13
CA THR A 364 27.66 -35.88 -23.38
C THR A 364 26.87 -34.91 -24.26
N PHE A 365 27.19 -34.80 -25.55
CA PHE A 365 26.40 -34.02 -26.51
C PHE A 365 24.92 -34.49 -26.59
N VAL A 366 24.68 -35.79 -26.73
CA VAL A 366 23.30 -36.31 -26.77
C VAL A 366 22.59 -36.11 -25.44
N HIS A 367 23.28 -36.30 -24.32
CA HIS A 367 22.75 -36.07 -22.98
C HIS A 367 22.30 -34.61 -22.78
N VAL A 368 23.12 -33.65 -23.19
CA VAL A 368 22.84 -32.20 -23.12
C VAL A 368 21.59 -31.83 -23.93
N ILE A 369 21.46 -32.40 -25.14
CA ILE A 369 20.37 -32.09 -26.06
C ILE A 369 19.05 -32.76 -25.64
N ASN A 370 19.12 -33.91 -24.95
CA ASN A 370 17.95 -34.66 -24.51
C ASN A 370 17.12 -33.86 -23.50
N TYR A 371 15.91 -33.43 -23.85
CA TYR A 371 15.08 -32.56 -23.00
C TYR A 371 14.53 -33.21 -21.73
N ARG A 372 14.56 -34.55 -21.61
CA ARG A 372 14.07 -35.26 -20.41
C ARG A 372 15.13 -35.40 -19.32
N GLU A 373 16.40 -35.42 -19.71
CA GLU A 373 17.50 -35.55 -18.76
C GLU A 373 17.80 -34.16 -18.17
N PRO A 374 18.27 -34.06 -16.91
CA PRO A 374 18.77 -32.79 -16.41
C PRO A 374 20.02 -32.36 -17.18
N SER A 375 20.31 -31.06 -17.24
CA SER A 375 21.61 -30.61 -17.77
C SER A 375 22.74 -31.10 -16.84
N PRO A 376 23.93 -31.41 -17.37
CA PRO A 376 25.11 -31.70 -16.55
C PRO A 376 25.41 -30.58 -15.55
N GLU A 377 26.06 -30.91 -14.44
CA GLU A 377 26.49 -29.91 -13.45
C GLU A 377 27.38 -28.85 -14.11
N ILE A 378 26.99 -27.59 -13.94
CA ILE A 378 27.71 -26.45 -14.53
C ILE A 378 28.71 -25.97 -13.47
N PRO A 379 30.01 -25.81 -13.80
CA PRO A 379 30.97 -25.22 -12.88
C PRO A 379 30.51 -23.82 -12.45
N LYS A 380 30.83 -23.41 -11.23
CA LYS A 380 30.47 -22.08 -10.73
C LYS A 380 31.14 -21.02 -11.59
N ILE A 381 30.34 -20.28 -12.37
CA ILE A 381 30.82 -19.12 -13.11
C ILE A 381 30.94 -17.97 -12.10
N GLU A 382 32.16 -17.50 -11.86
CA GLU A 382 32.41 -16.42 -10.92
C GLU A 382 31.86 -15.09 -11.45
N ASP A 383 31.08 -14.42 -10.61
CA ASP A 383 30.44 -13.14 -10.92
C ASP A 383 31.43 -11.97 -10.94
N VAL A 384 32.53 -12.12 -10.19
CA VAL A 384 33.50 -11.08 -9.88
C VAL A 384 34.90 -11.59 -10.26
N PRO A 385 35.82 -10.74 -10.74
CA PRO A 385 37.21 -11.14 -10.98
C PRO A 385 37.85 -11.77 -9.75
N SER A 386 38.78 -12.71 -9.96
CA SER A 386 39.54 -13.38 -8.90
C SER A 386 40.21 -12.41 -7.93
N ASP A 387 40.62 -11.24 -8.42
CA ASP A 387 41.34 -10.23 -7.66
C ASP A 387 40.47 -9.56 -6.59
N CYS A 388 39.14 -9.57 -6.75
CA CYS A 388 38.20 -9.03 -5.77
C CYS A 388 37.61 -10.10 -4.84
N LEU A 389 37.96 -11.37 -5.04
CA LEU A 389 37.51 -12.49 -4.21
C LEU A 389 38.52 -12.74 -3.08
N ASP A 390 38.59 -11.83 -2.10
CA ASP A 390 39.38 -12.03 -0.89
C ASP A 390 38.53 -12.65 0.23
N PHE A 391 38.61 -13.97 0.39
CA PHE A 391 37.91 -14.71 1.45
C PHE A 391 38.72 -14.83 2.75
N ARG A 392 39.76 -13.99 2.93
CA ARG A 392 40.52 -13.96 4.18
C ARG A 392 39.61 -13.55 5.34
N THR A 393 39.44 -14.46 6.28
CA THR A 393 38.82 -14.16 7.57
C THR A 393 39.88 -13.68 8.55
N THR A 394 39.49 -12.88 9.54
CA THR A 394 40.38 -12.49 10.63
C THR A 394 41.00 -13.71 11.32
N TYR A 395 40.27 -14.81 11.43
CA TYR A 395 40.79 -16.07 11.99
C TYR A 395 41.84 -16.73 11.08
N THR A 396 41.61 -16.82 9.77
CA THR A 396 42.62 -17.36 8.85
C THR A 396 43.86 -16.47 8.80
N GLU A 397 43.70 -15.16 8.92
CA GLU A 397 44.78 -14.20 9.10
C GLU A 397 45.56 -14.39 10.41
N MET A 398 44.88 -14.69 11.53
CA MET A 398 45.48 -14.88 12.86
C MET A 398 46.22 -16.21 13.02
N VAL A 399 45.74 -17.27 12.34
CA VAL A 399 46.28 -18.63 12.46
C VAL A 399 47.23 -18.98 11.31
N LYS A 400 47.60 -17.99 10.48
CA LYS A 400 48.63 -18.19 9.45
C LYS A 400 49.94 -18.62 10.14
N PRO A 401 50.47 -19.82 9.83
CA PRO A 401 51.83 -20.16 10.24
C PRO A 401 52.76 -19.09 9.65
N ASP A 402 53.73 -18.62 10.45
CA ASP A 402 54.70 -17.57 10.11
C ASP A 402 54.27 -16.11 10.30
N LYS A 403 53.08 -15.83 10.87
CA LYS A 403 52.70 -14.45 11.24
C LYS A 403 53.23 -14.10 12.65
N GLU A 404 54.01 -13.02 12.75
CA GLU A 404 54.45 -12.49 14.05
C GLU A 404 53.25 -12.07 14.90
N GLN A 405 53.33 -12.32 16.21
CA GLN A 405 52.27 -11.97 17.15
C GLN A 405 52.15 -10.43 17.22
N ASP A 406 51.03 -9.91 16.73
CA ASP A 406 50.74 -8.49 16.77
C ASP A 406 50.52 -8.04 18.22
N LYS A 407 51.43 -7.19 18.73
CA LYS A 407 51.37 -6.60 20.07
C LYS A 407 50.73 -5.21 20.07
N SER A 408 50.29 -4.71 18.92
CA SER A 408 49.62 -3.43 18.83
C SER A 408 48.24 -3.49 19.52
N LEU A 409 47.87 -2.40 20.19
CA LEU A 409 46.52 -2.25 20.71
C LEU A 409 45.58 -2.11 19.50
N MET A 410 44.58 -2.98 19.41
CA MET A 410 43.60 -2.89 18.32
C MET A 410 42.93 -1.51 18.31
N ALA A 411 42.94 -0.86 17.15
CA ALA A 411 42.22 0.39 16.95
C ALA A 411 40.71 0.10 16.89
N GLY A 412 40.03 0.19 18.04
CA GLY A 412 38.58 0.03 18.14
C GLY A 412 38.13 -0.12 19.59
N LEU A 413 36.92 0.35 19.88
CA LEU A 413 36.26 0.03 21.15
C LEU A 413 35.62 -1.36 20.99
N PRO A 414 36.07 -2.40 21.73
CA PRO A 414 35.43 -3.70 21.63
C PRO A 414 33.97 -3.57 22.07
N SER A 415 33.06 -4.15 21.30
CA SER A 415 31.65 -4.33 21.69
C SER A 415 31.53 -5.09 23.02
N GLY A 416 32.59 -5.85 23.33
CA GLY A 416 32.91 -6.59 24.53
C GLY A 416 34.11 -6.03 25.33
N ARG A 417 34.03 -4.91 26.05
CA ARG A 417 35.01 -4.41 27.05
C ARG A 417 35.26 -5.34 28.26
N TYR A 418 35.01 -6.65 28.13
CA TYR A 418 35.33 -7.67 29.13
C TYR A 418 36.83 -7.94 29.24
N PHE A 419 37.63 -7.49 28.27
CA PHE A 419 39.09 -7.57 28.32
C PHE A 419 39.75 -6.41 29.09
N ASP A 420 39.04 -5.28 29.22
CA ASP A 420 39.64 -4.03 29.73
C ASP A 420 39.18 -3.69 31.15
N GLN A 421 38.02 -4.22 31.59
CA GLN A 421 37.43 -3.90 32.90
C GLN A 421 36.79 -5.14 33.56
N ASP A 422 37.17 -5.40 34.82
CA ASP A 422 36.65 -6.51 35.61
C ASP A 422 35.16 -6.33 36.00
N PHE A 423 34.71 -5.08 36.18
CA PHE A 423 33.36 -4.74 36.65
C PHE A 423 32.73 -3.58 35.87
N PRO A 424 31.39 -3.56 35.72
CA PRO A 424 30.69 -2.44 35.10
C PRO A 424 30.80 -1.17 35.95
N VAL A 425 31.59 -0.20 35.50
CA VAL A 425 31.61 1.14 36.07
C VAL A 425 30.52 1.99 35.42
N THR A 426 29.63 2.57 36.22
CA THR A 426 28.67 3.57 35.74
C THR A 426 29.39 4.92 35.68
N PRO A 427 29.53 5.55 34.50
CA PRO A 427 30.16 6.87 34.39
C PRO A 427 29.42 7.91 35.22
N GLU A 428 30.14 8.95 35.69
CA GLU A 428 29.52 10.08 36.37
C GLU A 428 28.41 10.69 35.49
N ARG A 429 27.23 10.92 36.09
CA ARG A 429 26.01 11.45 35.44
C ARG A 429 25.28 10.51 34.49
N CYS A 430 25.68 9.24 34.39
CA CYS A 430 24.94 8.21 33.67
C CYS A 430 24.12 7.33 34.63
N CYS A 431 23.05 6.69 34.13
CA CYS A 431 22.22 5.77 34.91
C CYS A 431 22.61 4.30 34.67
N LYS A 432 21.98 3.37 35.41
CA LYS A 432 22.24 1.93 35.25
C LYS A 432 21.88 1.41 33.85
N ALA A 433 20.95 2.06 33.14
CA ALA A 433 20.56 1.70 31.78
C ALA A 433 21.60 2.14 30.73
N ASP A 434 22.44 3.13 31.05
CA ASP A 434 23.52 3.62 30.18
C ASP A 434 24.79 2.77 30.28
N ARG A 435 24.72 1.63 30.99
CA ARG A 435 25.70 0.56 30.86
C ARG A 435 25.52 -0.05 29.46
N SER A 436 26.01 0.65 28.45
CA SER A 436 25.96 0.23 27.05
C SER A 436 26.66 -1.13 26.92
N CYS A 437 25.88 -2.20 26.95
CA CYS A 437 26.31 -3.57 26.63
C CYS A 437 27.51 -4.11 27.44
N PHE A 438 27.56 -3.90 28.77
CA PHE A 438 28.56 -4.52 29.68
C PHE A 438 27.95 -4.90 31.03
N PRO A 439 28.47 -5.91 31.75
CA PRO A 439 28.57 -7.33 31.45
C PRO A 439 27.92 -8.13 32.60
N HIS A 440 26.70 -7.75 32.99
CA HIS A 440 25.87 -8.61 33.86
C HIS A 440 25.25 -9.78 33.08
N GLU A 441 25.43 -9.82 31.76
CA GLU A 441 24.87 -10.87 30.91
C GLU A 441 25.54 -12.20 31.22
N SER A 442 24.83 -13.01 32.01
CA SER A 442 24.84 -14.46 31.91
C SER A 442 24.57 -14.87 30.46
N ASP A 443 25.24 -15.93 30.02
CA ASP A 443 24.95 -16.54 28.72
C ASP A 443 23.44 -16.83 28.59
N MET A 444 22.89 -16.80 27.38
CA MET A 444 21.46 -17.05 27.13
C MET A 444 21.01 -18.34 27.82
N LYS A 445 21.87 -19.37 27.83
CA LYS A 445 21.63 -20.64 28.51
C LYS A 445 21.44 -20.49 30.02
N ALA A 446 22.22 -19.66 30.70
CA ALA A 446 22.12 -19.44 32.14
C ALA A 446 20.87 -18.63 32.53
N CYS A 447 20.38 -17.75 31.64
CA CYS A 447 19.11 -17.06 31.82
C CYS A 447 17.90 -17.98 31.61
N LEU A 448 17.98 -18.92 30.66
CA LEU A 448 16.93 -19.91 30.39
C LEU A 448 16.90 -21.05 31.42
N CYS A 449 18.08 -21.44 31.94
CA CYS A 449 18.24 -22.53 32.90
C CYS A 449 19.00 -22.04 34.16
N PRO A 450 18.33 -21.34 35.09
CA PRO A 450 18.95 -20.84 36.30
C PRO A 450 19.46 -21.98 37.20
N SER A 451 20.69 -21.84 37.70
CA SER A 451 21.29 -22.79 38.66
C SER A 451 20.88 -22.47 40.12
N VAL A 452 21.07 -23.40 41.04
CA VAL A 452 20.84 -23.15 42.49
C VAL A 452 21.63 -21.93 42.99
N PHE A 453 22.83 -21.69 42.44
CA PHE A 453 23.63 -20.51 42.74
C PHE A 453 22.94 -19.20 42.36
N THR A 454 22.20 -19.17 41.23
CA THR A 454 21.45 -17.97 40.84
C THR A 454 20.30 -17.65 41.80
N LEU A 455 19.66 -18.66 42.41
CA LEU A 455 18.66 -18.45 43.47
C LEU A 455 19.26 -17.82 44.73
N LEU A 456 20.53 -18.14 45.02
CA LEU A 456 21.29 -17.58 46.14
C LEU A 456 21.99 -16.25 45.79
N HIS A 457 21.65 -15.66 44.65
CA HIS A 457 22.26 -14.42 44.14
C HIS A 457 23.78 -14.52 43.90
N VAL A 458 24.29 -15.73 43.69
CA VAL A 458 25.69 -15.99 43.32
C VAL A 458 25.80 -16.03 41.80
N ASN A 459 26.66 -15.19 41.23
CA ASN A 459 26.83 -15.08 39.79
C ASN A 459 27.84 -16.12 39.28
N HIS A 460 27.70 -16.58 38.03
CA HIS A 460 28.65 -17.50 37.40
C HIS A 460 30.09 -16.96 37.42
N ARG A 461 30.27 -15.63 37.32
CA ARG A 461 31.58 -14.97 37.40
C ARG A 461 32.26 -15.15 38.75
N ASP A 462 31.49 -15.21 39.83
CA ASP A 462 32.05 -15.35 41.19
C ASP A 462 32.76 -16.70 41.36
N MET A 463 32.40 -17.70 40.54
CA MET A 463 33.03 -19.02 40.46
C MET A 463 34.38 -19.02 39.72
N TYR A 464 34.55 -18.10 38.77
CA TYR A 464 35.75 -18.00 37.92
C TYR A 464 36.71 -16.87 38.33
N GLY A 465 36.34 -16.03 39.28
CA GLY A 465 37.22 -15.01 39.84
C GLY A 465 38.43 -15.60 40.56
N LYS A 466 39.58 -14.92 40.48
CA LYS A 466 40.80 -15.27 41.22
C LYS A 466 40.51 -15.29 42.73
N ARG A 467 40.97 -16.32 43.43
CA ARG A 467 40.85 -16.44 44.89
C ARG A 467 42.19 -16.81 45.53
N ASP A 468 42.35 -16.38 46.78
CA ASP A 468 43.47 -16.77 47.61
C ASP A 468 43.28 -18.21 48.13
N PRO A 469 44.37 -18.95 48.38
CA PRO A 469 44.32 -20.35 48.78
C PRO A 469 43.54 -20.56 50.08
N ASP A 470 43.72 -19.67 51.06
CA ASP A 470 43.02 -19.74 52.36
C ASP A 470 41.49 -19.65 52.21
N VAL A 471 41.04 -18.80 51.28
CA VAL A 471 39.61 -18.58 51.00
C VAL A 471 39.01 -19.80 50.30
N ILE A 472 39.74 -20.40 49.35
CA ILE A 472 39.30 -21.63 48.70
C ILE A 472 39.21 -22.77 49.72
N ARG A 473 40.25 -22.94 50.55
CA ARG A 473 40.29 -23.95 51.60
C ARG A 473 39.07 -23.84 52.53
N GLN A 474 38.82 -22.65 53.08
CA GLN A 474 37.68 -22.41 53.97
C GLN A 474 36.33 -22.75 53.33
N VAL A 475 36.13 -22.40 52.05
CA VAL A 475 34.86 -22.64 51.36
C VAL A 475 34.61 -24.13 51.15
N PHE A 476 35.62 -24.89 50.71
CA PHE A 476 35.45 -26.33 50.50
C PHE A 476 35.39 -27.10 51.84
N GLU A 477 36.09 -26.66 52.88
CA GLU A 477 35.96 -27.20 54.24
C GLU A 477 34.55 -26.97 54.81
N ALA A 478 33.96 -25.80 54.58
CA ALA A 478 32.58 -25.49 54.98
C ALA A 478 31.53 -26.34 54.24
N VAL A 479 31.85 -26.85 53.05
CA VAL A 479 30.99 -27.78 52.30
C VAL A 479 31.08 -29.21 52.85
N GLY A 480 32.13 -29.53 53.61
CA GLY A 480 32.33 -30.82 54.27
C GLY A 480 33.54 -31.62 53.77
N GLU A 481 34.37 -31.05 52.90
CA GLU A 481 35.65 -31.66 52.50
C GLU A 481 36.69 -31.51 53.60
N GLN A 482 37.48 -32.55 53.87
CA GLN A 482 38.62 -32.45 54.80
C GLN A 482 39.92 -32.50 54.01
N PHE A 483 40.75 -31.47 54.18
CA PHE A 483 42.04 -31.36 53.51
C PHE A 483 43.20 -31.47 54.49
N ASP A 484 44.07 -32.45 54.26
CA ASP A 484 45.44 -32.41 54.74
C ASP A 484 46.25 -31.39 53.91
N ASP A 485 47.25 -30.75 54.52
CA ASP A 485 48.07 -29.72 53.86
C ASP A 485 48.76 -30.24 52.59
N GLU A 486 49.13 -31.52 52.55
CA GLU A 486 49.71 -32.18 51.37
C GLU A 486 48.68 -32.39 50.26
N LYS A 487 47.46 -32.83 50.60
CA LYS A 487 46.37 -33.02 49.63
C LYS A 487 45.99 -31.68 49.00
N PHE A 488 45.81 -30.65 49.81
CA PHE A 488 45.46 -29.31 49.32
C PHE A 488 46.52 -28.74 48.37
N ASN A 489 47.80 -28.83 48.74
CA ASN A 489 48.89 -28.29 47.91
C ASN A 489 49.01 -29.01 46.56
N ASN A 490 48.82 -30.33 46.52
CA ASN A 490 48.85 -31.09 45.27
C ASN A 490 47.70 -30.69 44.32
N VAL A 491 46.48 -30.58 44.86
CA VAL A 491 45.30 -30.14 44.10
C VAL A 491 45.47 -28.69 43.64
N TRP A 492 46.06 -27.84 44.47
CA TRP A 492 46.33 -26.44 44.14
C TRP A 492 47.34 -26.28 42.99
N GLU A 493 48.45 -27.04 43.02
CA GLU A 493 49.45 -27.03 41.95
C GLU A 493 48.89 -27.61 40.64
N GLU A 494 47.98 -28.58 40.71
CA GLU A 494 47.24 -29.05 39.54
C GLU A 494 46.28 -27.97 39.01
N ALA A 495 45.56 -27.29 39.90
CA ALA A 495 44.63 -26.22 39.55
C ALA A 495 45.34 -25.05 38.83
N LYS A 496 46.57 -24.70 39.23
CA LYS A 496 47.37 -23.65 38.59
C LYS A 496 47.64 -23.91 37.10
N LYS A 497 47.72 -25.18 36.67
CA LYS A 497 48.02 -25.54 35.28
C LYS A 497 46.89 -25.15 34.31
N TYR A 498 45.66 -24.93 34.81
CA TYR A 498 44.52 -24.56 33.98
C TYR A 498 44.54 -23.09 33.52
N HIS A 499 45.32 -22.22 34.17
CA HIS A 499 45.41 -20.79 33.82
C HIS A 499 46.83 -20.41 33.41
N SER A 500 46.97 -19.62 32.34
CA SER A 500 48.27 -19.21 31.79
C SER A 500 49.17 -18.44 32.78
N GLN A 501 48.56 -17.73 33.73
CA GLN A 501 49.25 -16.98 34.79
C GLN A 501 49.24 -17.69 36.16
N GLY A 502 48.80 -18.95 36.23
CA GLY A 502 48.77 -19.71 37.48
C GLY A 502 47.76 -19.22 38.52
N TRP A 503 46.65 -18.60 38.08
CA TRP A 503 45.57 -18.19 38.96
C TRP A 503 44.57 -19.32 39.17
N VAL A 504 44.03 -19.40 40.38
CA VAL A 504 43.07 -20.44 40.76
C VAL A 504 41.73 -19.80 41.13
N CYS A 505 40.66 -20.36 40.61
CA CYS A 505 39.27 -20.05 40.95
C CYS A 505 38.55 -21.30 41.50
N TYR A 506 37.33 -21.11 42.03
CA TYR A 506 36.57 -22.21 42.64
C TYR A 506 36.30 -23.35 41.65
N GLU A 507 36.01 -23.05 40.38
CA GLU A 507 35.72 -24.06 39.37
C GLU A 507 36.98 -24.84 38.93
N THR A 508 38.11 -24.15 38.74
CA THR A 508 39.38 -24.83 38.40
C THR A 508 39.85 -25.72 39.54
N PHE A 509 39.66 -25.26 40.79
CA PHE A 509 40.02 -26.05 41.97
C PHE A 509 39.09 -27.26 42.13
N ARG A 510 37.78 -27.07 41.96
CA ARG A 510 36.80 -28.17 41.95
C ARG A 510 37.17 -29.25 40.93
N ARG A 511 37.50 -28.86 39.70
CA ARG A 511 37.90 -29.81 38.64
C ARG A 511 39.19 -30.54 38.97
N ALA A 512 40.18 -29.83 39.53
CA ALA A 512 41.43 -30.46 39.99
C ALA A 512 41.16 -31.46 41.13
N LEU A 513 40.27 -31.12 42.06
CA LEU A 513 39.86 -32.00 43.16
C LEU A 513 39.15 -33.26 42.64
N GLU A 514 38.16 -33.10 41.76
CA GLU A 514 37.44 -34.21 41.13
C GLU A 514 38.40 -35.13 40.34
N ASN A 515 39.38 -34.56 39.63
CA ASN A 515 40.40 -35.34 38.91
C ASN A 515 41.33 -36.08 39.87
N TYR A 516 41.74 -35.42 40.96
CA TYR A 516 42.58 -36.01 41.99
C TYR A 516 41.89 -37.20 42.66
N ASP A 517 40.63 -37.04 43.10
CA ASP A 517 39.85 -38.11 43.74
C ASP A 517 39.58 -39.27 42.77
N ASN A 518 39.26 -38.99 41.50
CA ASN A 518 39.13 -40.03 40.46
C ASN A 518 40.45 -40.78 40.19
N SER A 519 41.59 -40.11 40.37
CA SER A 519 42.91 -40.73 40.20
C SER A 519 43.32 -41.60 41.40
N GLU A 520 42.88 -41.23 42.60
CA GLU A 520 43.02 -42.00 43.84
C GLU A 520 42.12 -43.25 43.82
N GLU A 521 40.87 -43.12 43.34
CA GLU A 521 39.96 -44.26 43.18
C GLU A 521 40.45 -45.29 42.15
N LYS A 522 41.15 -44.86 41.09
CA LYS A 522 41.77 -45.78 40.11
C LYS A 522 43.06 -46.43 40.58
N LYS A 523 43.65 -45.96 41.69
CA LYS A 523 44.85 -46.55 42.31
C LYS A 523 44.50 -47.56 43.42
N LYS A 524 43.25 -47.59 43.88
CA LYS A 524 42.69 -48.67 44.70
C LYS A 524 42.12 -49.76 43.80
#